data_AF-A0A8T3RCB5-F1
#
_entry.id   AF-A0A8T3RCB5-F1
#
_cell.length_a   1.000
_cell.length_b   1.000
_cell.length_c   1.000
_cell.angle_alpha   90.00
_cell.angle_beta   90.00
_cell.angle_gamma   90.00
#
_symmetry.space_group_name_H-M   'P 1'
#
loop_
_entity.id
_entity.type
_entity.pdbx_description
1 polymer ?
#
loop_
_entity_poly.entity_id
_entity_poly.type
_entity_poly.pdbx_seq_one_letter_code
_entity_poly.pdbx_strand_id
1 'polypeptide(L)'
;MLSLLTRLDAVSRSSGLAVVVLVVSNAIPLGGVLFLGWDILTLLVLYWIESGVIGLINILKMARAEAPPDPSAGSGITFSGAPGCAPMAAKAFAIPFFIFHYGLFWVVHGVFVFLLPLFAGLFSLFTPEGRLDVESGPGLLGAAISAEEILLAALALTVSHAVSFYVNFIRRGEYRRVSVMGQMARPYGRVVILHLTIIVGALLVGVLGQPIALLVLLVVLKTALDLVLHLRSHRAATD
;
A
#
# COMPACT_ATOMS: atom_id res chain seq x y z
N MET A 1 -17.40 -34.10 -14.10
CA MET A 1 -16.59 -33.45 -15.15
C MET A 1 -17.08 -32.05 -15.50
N LEU A 2 -18.36 -31.82 -15.82
CA LEU A 2 -18.91 -30.48 -16.12
C LEU A 2 -18.82 -29.45 -14.96
N SER A 3 -18.94 -29.87 -13.70
CA SER A 3 -18.81 -28.95 -12.54
C SER A 3 -17.37 -28.56 -12.20
N LEU A 4 -16.40 -29.29 -12.74
CA LEU A 4 -14.96 -29.01 -12.58
C LEU A 4 -14.51 -28.01 -13.64
N LEU A 5 -14.94 -28.17 -14.89
CA LEU A 5 -14.65 -27.24 -15.97
C LEU A 5 -15.28 -25.86 -15.73
N THR A 6 -16.53 -25.79 -15.25
CA THR A 6 -17.16 -24.51 -14.87
C THR A 6 -16.49 -23.84 -13.67
N ARG A 7 -15.94 -24.59 -12.71
CA ARG A 7 -15.15 -24.04 -11.60
C ARG A 7 -13.77 -23.56 -12.06
N LEU A 8 -13.12 -24.29 -12.97
CA LEU A 8 -11.82 -23.90 -13.54
C LEU A 8 -11.95 -22.66 -14.44
N ASP A 9 -13.03 -22.55 -15.23
CA ASP A 9 -13.32 -21.36 -16.03
C ASP A 9 -13.67 -20.15 -15.16
N ALA A 10 -14.38 -20.34 -14.05
CA ALA A 10 -14.67 -19.28 -13.09
C ALA A 10 -13.41 -18.81 -12.34
N VAL A 11 -12.51 -19.73 -11.96
CA VAL A 11 -11.23 -19.42 -11.32
C VAL A 11 -10.27 -18.75 -12.30
N SER A 12 -10.16 -19.24 -13.54
CA SER A 12 -9.36 -18.65 -14.62
C SER A 12 -9.87 -17.28 -15.08
N ARG A 13 -11.20 -17.08 -15.17
CA ARG A 13 -11.77 -15.74 -15.39
C ARG A 13 -11.55 -14.82 -14.20
N SER A 14 -11.58 -15.34 -12.98
CA SER A 14 -11.32 -14.53 -11.79
C SER A 14 -9.86 -14.08 -11.68
N SER A 15 -8.89 -14.89 -12.14
CA SER A 15 -7.48 -14.50 -12.18
C SER A 15 -7.20 -13.53 -13.33
N GLY A 16 -7.76 -13.76 -14.52
CA GLY A 16 -7.62 -12.83 -15.65
C GLY A 16 -8.24 -11.46 -15.35
N LEU A 17 -9.45 -11.44 -14.78
CA LEU A 17 -10.13 -10.22 -14.39
C LEU A 17 -9.43 -9.52 -13.21
N ALA A 18 -8.91 -10.27 -12.24
CA ALA A 18 -8.10 -9.71 -11.15
C ALA A 18 -6.80 -9.07 -11.66
N VAL A 19 -6.11 -9.71 -12.61
CA VAL A 19 -4.91 -9.15 -13.26
C VAL A 19 -5.25 -7.89 -14.05
N VAL A 20 -6.33 -7.89 -14.83
CA VAL A 20 -6.78 -6.71 -15.58
C VAL A 20 -7.13 -5.57 -14.63
N VAL A 21 -7.88 -5.83 -13.56
CA VAL A 21 -8.22 -4.82 -12.54
C VAL A 21 -6.96 -4.31 -11.84
N LEU A 22 -5.98 -5.18 -11.56
CA LEU A 22 -4.71 -4.79 -10.94
C LEU A 22 -3.87 -3.91 -11.87
N VAL A 23 -3.73 -4.28 -13.15
CA VAL A 23 -2.99 -3.50 -14.14
C VAL A 23 -3.67 -2.15 -14.37
N VAL A 24 -4.98 -2.14 -14.59
CA VAL A 24 -5.74 -0.91 -14.82
C VAL A 24 -5.69 0.01 -13.59
N SER A 25 -5.87 -0.53 -12.37
CA SER A 25 -5.82 0.29 -11.15
C SER A 25 -4.45 0.92 -10.90
N ASN A 26 -3.35 0.25 -11.26
CA ASN A 26 -2.01 0.84 -11.19
C ASN A 26 -1.73 1.81 -12.36
N ALA A 27 -2.36 1.61 -13.52
CA ALA A 27 -2.21 2.47 -14.69
C ALA A 27 -3.00 3.79 -14.58
N ILE A 28 -4.09 3.84 -13.80
CA ILE A 28 -4.91 5.05 -13.61
C ILE A 28 -4.08 6.22 -13.04
N PRO A 29 -3.35 6.07 -11.92
CA PRO A 29 -2.49 7.14 -11.41
C PRO A 29 -1.44 7.59 -12.42
N LEU A 30 -0.83 6.65 -13.14
CA LEU A 30 0.15 6.96 -14.17
C LEU A 30 -0.47 7.78 -15.32
N GLY A 31 -1.61 7.32 -15.85
CA GLY A 31 -2.32 8.00 -16.92
C GLY A 31 -2.84 9.37 -16.49
N GLY A 32 -3.23 9.50 -15.22
CA GLY A 32 -3.59 10.78 -14.63
C GLY A 32 -2.46 11.80 -14.65
N VAL A 33 -1.25 11.39 -14.28
CA VAL A 33 -0.07 12.27 -14.33
C VAL A 33 0.30 12.60 -15.79
N LEU A 34 0.34 11.60 -16.68
CA LEU A 34 0.83 11.77 -18.04
C LEU A 34 -0.13 12.52 -18.98
N PHE A 35 -1.43 12.34 -18.82
CA PHE A 35 -2.44 12.83 -19.76
C PHE A 35 -3.40 13.86 -19.16
N LEU A 36 -3.61 13.81 -17.84
CA LEU A 36 -4.58 14.66 -17.14
C LEU A 36 -3.91 15.72 -16.25
N GLY A 37 -2.57 15.78 -16.24
CA GLY A 37 -1.80 16.74 -15.46
C GLY A 37 -1.96 16.57 -13.95
N TRP A 38 -2.25 15.36 -13.46
CA TRP A 38 -2.35 15.12 -12.02
C TRP A 38 -1.05 15.47 -11.33
N ASP A 39 -1.17 16.27 -10.27
CA ASP A 39 -0.05 16.65 -9.45
C ASP A 39 0.44 15.46 -8.61
N ILE A 40 1.77 15.25 -8.62
CA ILE A 40 2.44 14.15 -7.92
C ILE A 40 2.26 14.31 -6.42
N LEU A 41 2.33 15.54 -5.89
CA LEU A 41 2.16 15.79 -4.46
C LEU A 41 0.73 15.40 -4.02
N THR A 42 -0.29 15.78 -4.78
CA THR A 42 -1.68 15.39 -4.56
C THR A 42 -1.84 13.87 -4.49
N LEU A 43 -1.25 13.13 -5.43
CA LEU A 43 -1.26 11.67 -5.41
C LEU A 43 -0.58 11.10 -4.16
N LEU A 44 0.60 11.61 -3.81
CA LEU A 44 1.33 11.17 -2.61
C LEU A 44 0.54 11.46 -1.32
N VAL A 45 -0.12 12.61 -1.24
CA VAL A 45 -1.01 12.97 -0.11
C VAL A 45 -2.18 12.00 -0.04
N LEU A 46 -2.82 11.65 -1.17
CA LEU A 46 -3.90 10.66 -1.18
C LEU A 46 -3.43 9.26 -0.75
N TYR A 47 -2.25 8.81 -1.20
CA TYR A 47 -1.65 7.55 -0.74
C TYR A 47 -1.29 7.58 0.76
N TRP A 48 -0.82 8.73 1.26
CA TRP A 48 -0.53 8.92 2.67
C TRP A 48 -1.79 8.86 3.53
N ILE A 49 -2.89 9.51 3.09
CA ILE A 49 -4.21 9.41 3.73
C ILE A 49 -4.71 7.96 3.69
N GLU A 50 -4.65 7.29 2.54
CA GLU A 50 -5.08 5.89 2.39
C GLU A 50 -4.33 4.99 3.38
N SER A 51 -3.02 5.19 3.53
CA SER A 51 -2.20 4.46 4.49
C SER A 51 -2.68 4.67 5.93
N GLY A 52 -3.01 5.91 6.30
CA GLY A 52 -3.59 6.23 7.61
C GLY A 52 -4.92 5.52 7.84
N VAL A 53 -5.84 5.57 6.87
CA VAL A 53 -7.13 4.87 6.90
C VAL A 53 -6.96 3.36 7.08
N ILE A 54 -6.02 2.76 6.34
CA ILE A 54 -5.71 1.32 6.45
C ILE A 54 -5.18 0.99 7.84
N GLY A 55 -4.29 1.81 8.39
CA GLY A 55 -3.79 1.67 9.76
C GLY A 55 -4.91 1.70 10.80
N LEU A 56 -5.80 2.70 10.70
CA LEU A 56 -6.95 2.85 11.59
C LEU A 56 -7.90 1.64 11.54
N ILE A 57 -8.25 1.19 10.33
CA ILE A 57 -9.09 -0.01 10.16
C ILE A 57 -8.34 -1.27 10.64
N ASN A 58 -7.01 -1.31 10.49
CA ASN A 58 -6.20 -2.45 10.96
C ASN A 58 -6.28 -2.61 12.48
N ILE A 59 -6.34 -1.52 13.24
CA ILE A 59 -6.54 -1.56 14.70
C ILE A 59 -7.86 -2.28 15.02
N LEU A 60 -8.94 -1.95 14.31
CA LEU A 60 -10.24 -2.63 14.47
C LEU A 60 -10.16 -4.12 14.10
N LYS A 61 -9.43 -4.45 13.03
CA LYS A 61 -9.18 -5.84 12.63
C LYS A 61 -8.39 -6.61 13.68
N MET A 62 -7.36 -6.01 14.29
CA MET A 62 -6.57 -6.61 15.37
C MET A 62 -7.41 -6.83 16.63
N ALA A 63 -8.28 -5.88 16.98
CA ALA A 63 -9.19 -6.02 18.12
C ALA A 63 -10.15 -7.20 17.93
N ARG A 64 -10.62 -7.44 16.71
CA ARG A 64 -11.55 -8.52 16.34
C ARG A 64 -10.89 -9.84 15.93
N ALA A 65 -9.56 -9.89 15.78
CA ALA A 65 -8.85 -11.11 15.44
C ALA A 65 -9.03 -12.17 16.54
N GLU A 66 -9.40 -13.39 16.14
CA GLU A 66 -9.71 -14.51 17.05
C GLU A 66 -8.82 -15.73 16.84
N ALA A 67 -8.08 -15.81 15.72
CA ALA A 67 -7.29 -17.00 15.44
C ALA A 67 -6.06 -17.11 16.37
N PRO A 68 -5.69 -18.33 16.77
CA PRO A 68 -4.45 -18.57 17.51
C PRO A 68 -3.22 -18.03 16.76
N PRO A 69 -2.14 -17.70 17.48
CA PRO A 69 -0.85 -17.37 16.85
C PRO A 69 -0.42 -18.52 15.93
N ASP A 70 -0.07 -18.18 14.69
CA ASP A 70 0.41 -19.15 13.71
C ASP A 70 1.88 -19.48 13.98
N PRO A 71 2.24 -20.74 14.30
CA PRO A 71 3.63 -21.12 14.58
C PRO A 71 4.56 -21.00 13.35
N SER A 72 4.01 -20.89 12.14
CA SER A 72 4.77 -20.72 10.89
C SER A 72 5.04 -19.26 10.51
N ALA A 73 4.42 -18.28 11.19
CA ALA A 73 4.52 -16.86 10.86
C ALA A 73 5.85 -16.19 11.28
N GLY A 74 6.84 -16.95 11.74
CA GLY A 74 8.23 -16.46 11.86
C GLY A 74 8.47 -15.32 12.85
N SER A 75 7.49 -14.93 13.68
CA SER A 75 7.74 -13.99 14.78
C SER A 75 8.39 -14.78 15.92
N GLY A 76 9.71 -14.73 16.04
CA GLY A 76 10.48 -15.33 17.15
C GLY A 76 10.16 -14.78 18.55
N ILE A 77 9.03 -14.09 18.71
CA ILE A 77 8.50 -13.58 19.98
C ILE A 77 7.35 -14.50 20.41
N THR A 78 7.68 -15.59 21.07
CA THR A 78 6.70 -16.43 21.77
C THR A 78 6.40 -15.81 23.12
N PHE A 79 5.27 -15.10 23.25
CA PHE A 79 4.73 -14.80 24.58
C PHE A 79 4.16 -16.10 25.16
N SER A 80 4.99 -16.77 25.96
CA SER A 80 4.61 -17.98 26.71
C SER A 80 3.55 -17.58 27.74
N GLY A 81 2.28 -17.77 27.39
CA GLY A 81 1.13 -17.51 28.25
C GLY A 81 0.26 -18.75 28.34
N ALA A 82 -0.34 -18.97 29.52
CA ALA A 82 -1.20 -20.12 29.82
C ALA A 82 -2.27 -20.38 28.73
N PRO A 83 -2.62 -21.66 28.45
CA PRO A 83 -3.61 -22.01 27.45
C PRO A 83 -4.95 -21.33 27.76
N GLY A 84 -5.36 -20.40 26.88
CA GLY A 84 -6.57 -19.56 27.04
C GLY A 84 -6.31 -18.06 27.16
N CYS A 85 -5.13 -17.63 27.62
CA CYS A 85 -4.78 -16.21 27.79
C CYS A 85 -3.99 -15.61 26.62
N ALA A 86 -3.46 -16.47 25.74
CA ALA A 86 -2.65 -16.09 24.58
C ALA A 86 -3.29 -15.02 23.65
N PRO A 87 -4.62 -15.01 23.39
CA PRO A 87 -5.21 -14.00 22.50
C PRO A 87 -5.27 -12.60 23.15
N MET A 88 -5.50 -12.52 24.46
CA MET A 88 -5.72 -11.25 25.14
C MET A 88 -4.40 -10.56 25.50
N ALA A 89 -3.40 -11.32 25.95
CA ALA A 89 -2.05 -10.82 26.17
C ALA A 89 -1.40 -10.35 24.85
N ALA A 90 -1.58 -11.11 23.76
CA ALA A 90 -1.13 -10.69 22.44
C ALA A 90 -1.78 -9.37 22.00
N LYS A 91 -3.08 -9.18 22.21
CA LYS A 91 -3.78 -7.90 21.91
C LYS A 91 -3.26 -6.75 22.78
N ALA A 92 -3.07 -6.99 24.07
CA ALA A 92 -2.60 -5.98 25.03
C ALA A 92 -1.22 -5.42 24.67
N PHE A 93 -0.34 -6.22 24.08
CA PHE A 93 0.95 -5.76 23.56
C PHE A 93 0.85 -5.23 22.12
N ALA A 94 0.25 -6.00 21.20
CA ALA A 94 0.31 -5.71 19.77
C ALA A 94 -0.40 -4.41 19.39
N ILE A 95 -1.57 -4.14 19.97
CA ILE A 95 -2.39 -2.99 19.57
C ILE A 95 -1.70 -1.68 19.96
N PRO A 96 -1.24 -1.47 21.21
CA PRO A 96 -0.48 -0.28 21.56
C PRO A 96 0.84 -0.18 20.79
N PHE A 97 1.57 -1.28 20.64
CA PHE A 97 2.81 -1.30 19.86
C PHE A 97 2.55 -0.87 18.41
N PHE A 98 1.52 -1.40 17.76
CA PHE A 98 1.13 -1.04 16.40
C PHE A 98 0.76 0.44 16.33
N ILE A 99 -0.11 0.93 17.22
CA ILE A 99 -0.50 2.35 17.26
C ILE A 99 0.73 3.25 17.36
N PHE A 100 1.66 2.94 18.28
CA PHE A 100 2.87 3.73 18.47
C PHE A 100 3.82 3.63 17.28
N HIS A 101 4.22 2.42 16.89
CA HIS A 101 5.25 2.20 15.88
C HIS A 101 4.76 2.53 14.47
N TYR A 102 3.58 2.06 14.07
CA TYR A 102 2.97 2.41 12.79
C TYR A 102 2.58 3.89 12.76
N GLY A 103 2.03 4.43 13.85
CA GLY A 103 1.68 5.85 13.94
C GLY A 103 2.88 6.77 13.81
N LEU A 104 3.98 6.46 14.52
CA LEU A 104 5.24 7.19 14.40
C LEU A 104 5.77 7.16 12.96
N PHE A 105 5.79 5.99 12.35
CA PHE A 105 6.20 5.84 10.95
C PHE A 105 5.32 6.66 10.00
N TRP A 106 4.00 6.61 10.18
CA TRP A 106 3.03 7.33 9.34
C TRP A 106 3.20 8.85 9.44
N VAL A 107 3.47 9.38 10.64
CA VAL A 107 3.75 10.81 10.84
C VAL A 107 5.08 11.21 10.18
N VAL A 108 6.15 10.46 10.42
CA VAL A 108 7.47 10.74 9.80
C VAL A 108 7.39 10.67 8.28
N HIS A 109 6.66 9.70 7.74
CA HIS A 109 6.41 9.61 6.30
C HIS A 109 5.59 10.80 5.79
N GLY A 110 4.60 11.27 6.54
CA GLY A 110 3.86 12.49 6.22
C GLY A 110 4.77 13.71 6.12
N VAL A 111 5.69 13.88 7.07
CA VAL A 111 6.72 14.93 7.02
C VAL A 111 7.53 14.83 5.72
N PHE A 112 7.93 13.63 5.30
CA PHE A 112 8.63 13.43 4.03
C PHE A 112 7.79 13.82 2.81
N VAL A 113 6.50 13.45 2.78
CA VAL A 113 5.58 13.77 1.69
C VAL A 113 5.38 15.29 1.56
N PHE A 114 5.13 15.99 2.67
CA PHE A 114 4.90 17.44 2.64
C PHE A 114 6.18 18.27 2.44
N LEU A 115 7.34 17.73 2.81
CA LEU A 115 8.64 18.37 2.59
C LEU A 115 9.36 17.89 1.32
N LEU A 116 8.71 17.06 0.51
CA LEU A 116 9.26 16.58 -0.76
C LEU A 116 9.78 17.69 -1.69
N PRO A 117 9.14 18.89 -1.82
CA PRO A 117 9.73 19.99 -2.59
C PRO A 117 11.09 20.46 -2.07
N LEU A 118 11.24 20.51 -0.74
CA LEU A 118 12.51 20.91 -0.12
C LEU A 118 13.59 19.84 -0.36
N PHE A 119 13.24 18.56 -0.23
CA PHE A 119 14.16 17.46 -0.48
C PHE A 119 14.58 17.36 -1.96
N ALA A 120 13.64 17.60 -2.89
CA ALA A 120 13.93 17.62 -4.31
C ALA A 120 14.90 18.77 -4.68
N GLY A 121 14.68 19.97 -4.12
CA GLY A 121 15.57 21.11 -4.29
C GLY A 121 16.94 20.92 -3.64
N LEU A 122 17.02 20.23 -2.50
CA LEU A 122 18.30 19.83 -1.90
C LEU A 122 19.03 18.81 -2.78
N PHE A 123 18.31 17.82 -3.32
CA PHE A 123 18.87 16.77 -4.18
C PHE A 123 19.42 17.34 -5.49
N SER A 124 18.79 18.36 -6.08
CA SER A 124 19.28 19.01 -7.30
C SER A 124 20.65 19.70 -7.12
N LEU A 125 21.03 20.05 -5.89
CA LEU A 125 22.37 20.58 -5.59
C LEU A 125 23.48 19.53 -5.73
N PHE A 126 23.13 18.25 -5.71
CA PHE A 126 24.07 17.12 -5.82
C PHE A 126 24.04 16.44 -7.20
N THR A 127 23.17 16.88 -8.12
CA THR A 127 23.10 16.34 -9.49
C THR A 127 24.02 17.11 -10.44
N PRO A 128 24.82 16.44 -11.30
CA PRO A 128 25.85 17.08 -12.15
C PRO A 128 25.36 18.16 -13.12
N GLU A 129 24.07 18.15 -13.48
CA GLU A 129 23.49 19.14 -14.40
C GLU A 129 22.82 20.34 -13.71
N GLY A 130 22.82 20.43 -12.37
CA GLY A 130 22.41 21.64 -11.64
C GLY A 130 21.00 22.18 -11.90
N ARG A 131 20.16 21.47 -12.65
CA ARG A 131 18.78 21.82 -12.97
C ARG A 131 17.97 20.55 -13.12
N LEU A 132 17.44 20.05 -12.02
CA LEU A 132 16.03 19.68 -12.09
C LEU A 132 15.33 21.02 -12.27
N ASP A 133 14.83 21.33 -13.47
CA ASP A 133 13.94 22.47 -13.68
C ASP A 133 12.63 22.20 -12.92
N VAL A 134 12.68 22.34 -11.59
CA VAL A 134 11.52 22.23 -10.69
C VAL A 134 10.49 23.33 -11.00
N GLU A 135 10.84 24.29 -11.87
CA GLU A 135 9.98 25.39 -12.31
C GLU A 135 9.04 25.09 -13.50
N SER A 136 9.10 23.94 -14.18
CA SER A 136 8.37 23.77 -15.47
C SER A 136 7.29 22.66 -15.52
N GLY A 137 6.81 22.19 -14.37
CA GLY A 137 5.51 21.51 -14.25
C GLY A 137 4.56 22.39 -13.42
N PRO A 138 3.22 22.30 -13.60
CA PRO A 138 2.29 22.95 -12.67
C PRO A 138 2.68 22.56 -11.24
N GLY A 139 3.11 23.58 -10.49
CA GLY A 139 4.23 23.45 -9.58
C GLY A 139 4.00 22.54 -8.38
N LEU A 140 5.09 21.91 -7.95
CA LEU A 140 5.25 21.37 -6.60
C LEU A 140 5.04 22.46 -5.51
N LEU A 141 5.16 23.74 -5.89
CA LEU A 141 4.84 24.94 -5.12
C LEU A 141 3.50 25.60 -5.52
N GLY A 142 2.90 25.19 -6.65
CA GLY A 142 1.67 25.73 -7.21
C GLY A 142 0.46 24.79 -7.07
N ALA A 143 0.63 23.66 -6.38
CA ALA A 143 -0.43 22.75 -6.01
C ALA A 143 -1.38 23.45 -5.02
N ALA A 144 -2.26 24.29 -5.55
CA ALA A 144 -3.52 24.61 -4.91
C ALA A 144 -4.36 23.33 -4.93
N ILE A 145 -3.98 22.37 -4.07
CA ILE A 145 -4.77 21.17 -3.89
C ILE A 145 -6.10 21.66 -3.31
N SER A 146 -7.17 21.55 -4.08
CA SER A 146 -8.45 21.97 -3.56
C SER A 146 -8.78 21.02 -2.40
N ALA A 147 -8.94 21.59 -1.21
CA ALA A 147 -9.21 20.79 -0.01
C ALA A 147 -10.46 19.91 -0.20
N GLU A 148 -11.38 20.37 -1.06
CA GLU A 148 -12.59 19.67 -1.47
C GLU A 148 -12.31 18.38 -2.25
N GLU A 149 -11.39 18.39 -3.23
CA GLU A 149 -11.01 17.18 -3.98
C GLU A 149 -10.31 16.17 -3.08
N ILE A 150 -9.39 16.62 -2.21
CA ILE A 150 -8.74 15.73 -1.23
C ILE A 150 -9.79 15.12 -0.33
N LEU A 151 -10.70 15.94 0.20
CA LEU A 151 -11.72 15.48 1.14
C LEU A 151 -12.65 14.45 0.49
N LEU A 152 -13.08 14.69 -0.75
CA LEU A 152 -13.93 13.77 -1.51
C LEU A 152 -13.20 12.45 -1.79
N ALA A 153 -11.95 12.50 -2.25
CA ALA A 153 -11.14 11.32 -2.52
C ALA A 153 -10.83 10.54 -1.24
N ALA A 154 -10.46 11.23 -0.16
CA ALA A 154 -10.24 10.65 1.16
C ALA A 154 -11.49 9.97 1.70
N LEU A 155 -12.67 10.59 1.53
CA LEU A 155 -13.95 10.00 1.91
C LEU A 155 -14.24 8.75 1.08
N ALA A 156 -14.08 8.81 -0.24
CA ALA A 156 -14.28 7.67 -1.13
C ALA A 156 -13.37 6.49 -0.79
N LEU A 157 -12.09 6.76 -0.52
CA LEU A 157 -11.11 5.77 -0.06
C LEU A 157 -11.53 5.18 1.29
N THR A 158 -11.92 6.03 2.24
CA THR A 158 -12.38 5.61 3.57
C THR A 158 -13.60 4.71 3.48
N VAL A 159 -14.61 5.10 2.69
CA VAL A 159 -15.81 4.30 2.45
C VAL A 159 -15.46 2.97 1.79
N SER A 160 -14.60 2.96 0.77
CA SER A 160 -14.16 1.74 0.09
C SER A 160 -13.51 0.74 1.07
N HIS A 161 -12.59 1.23 1.92
CA HIS A 161 -11.93 0.40 2.92
C HIS A 161 -12.89 -0.03 4.05
N ALA A 162 -13.81 0.83 4.47
CA ALA A 162 -14.82 0.52 5.48
C ALA A 162 -15.80 -0.55 4.98
N VAL A 163 -16.25 -0.46 3.72
CA VAL A 163 -17.09 -1.48 3.08
C VAL A 163 -16.33 -2.79 2.97
N SER A 164 -15.06 -2.76 2.56
CA SER A 164 -14.22 -3.96 2.50
C SER A 164 -14.04 -4.60 3.90
N PHE A 165 -13.82 -3.79 4.93
CA PHE A 165 -13.79 -4.25 6.32
C PHE A 165 -15.11 -4.91 6.72
N TYR A 166 -16.25 -4.26 6.48
CA TYR A 166 -17.53 -4.83 6.88
C TYR A 166 -17.88 -6.12 6.11
N VAL A 167 -17.78 -6.09 4.78
CA VAL A 167 -18.20 -7.21 3.92
C VAL A 167 -17.22 -8.38 4.01
N ASN A 168 -15.92 -8.12 3.89
CA ASN A 168 -14.93 -9.19 3.83
C ASN A 168 -14.48 -9.62 5.22
N PHE A 169 -14.21 -8.67 6.11
CA PHE A 169 -13.64 -9.02 7.40
C PHE A 169 -14.72 -9.51 8.38
N ILE A 170 -15.80 -8.74 8.55
CA ILE A 170 -16.87 -9.06 9.50
C ILE A 170 -17.84 -10.10 8.94
N ARG A 171 -18.54 -9.79 7.83
CA ARG A 171 -19.61 -10.65 7.31
C ARG A 171 -19.14 -12.00 6.81
N ARG A 172 -17.97 -12.09 6.15
CA ARG A 172 -17.40 -13.38 5.71
C ARG A 172 -16.60 -14.11 6.78
N GLY A 173 -16.48 -13.53 7.99
CA GLY A 173 -15.83 -14.19 9.13
C GLY A 173 -14.32 -14.33 9.03
N GLU A 174 -13.64 -13.48 8.24
CA GLU A 174 -12.16 -13.51 8.13
C GLU A 174 -11.49 -13.31 9.50
N TYR A 175 -12.12 -12.55 10.40
CA TYR A 175 -11.64 -12.30 11.77
C TYR A 175 -11.37 -13.58 12.58
N ARG A 176 -12.05 -14.69 12.26
CA ARG A 176 -11.86 -16.00 12.90
C ARG A 176 -10.60 -16.74 12.44
N ARG A 177 -10.02 -16.33 11.31
CA ARG A 177 -8.90 -17.01 10.64
C ARG A 177 -7.60 -16.22 10.68
N VAL A 178 -7.62 -15.00 11.21
CA VAL A 178 -6.44 -14.14 11.31
C VAL A 178 -5.98 -14.02 12.76
N SER A 179 -4.68 -14.15 12.95
CA SER A 179 -4.05 -13.93 14.25
C SER A 179 -3.72 -12.44 14.43
N VAL A 180 -3.64 -12.00 15.68
CA VAL A 180 -3.32 -10.60 16.02
C VAL A 180 -1.94 -10.21 15.49
N MET A 181 -0.94 -11.08 15.66
CA MET A 181 0.43 -10.86 15.16
C MET A 181 0.49 -10.82 13.64
N GLY A 182 -0.21 -11.74 12.96
CA GLY A 182 -0.29 -11.73 11.50
C GLY A 182 -0.97 -10.45 11.00
N GLN A 183 -2.03 -10.00 11.67
CA GLN A 183 -2.73 -8.78 11.32
C GLN A 183 -1.90 -7.51 11.55
N MET A 184 -1.05 -7.50 12.58
CA MET A 184 -0.10 -6.41 12.85
C MET A 184 0.87 -6.19 11.68
N ALA A 185 1.38 -7.27 11.08
CA ALA A 185 2.37 -7.19 10.01
C ALA A 185 1.79 -6.74 8.64
N ARG A 186 0.49 -6.95 8.41
CA ARG A 186 -0.15 -6.76 7.08
C ARG A 186 0.07 -5.38 6.44
N PRO A 187 -0.04 -4.24 7.15
CA PRO A 187 0.14 -2.93 6.53
C PRO A 187 1.58 -2.64 6.10
N TYR A 188 2.59 -3.24 6.76
CA TYR A 188 4.01 -2.95 6.49
C TYR A 188 4.44 -3.39 5.09
N GLY A 189 3.91 -4.51 4.58
CA GLY A 189 4.25 -4.98 3.23
C GLY A 189 3.94 -3.93 2.16
N ARG A 190 2.80 -3.24 2.27
CA ARG A 190 2.43 -2.16 1.35
C ARG A 190 3.36 -0.96 1.46
N VAL A 191 3.68 -0.56 2.68
CA VAL A 191 4.57 0.59 2.96
C VAL A 191 5.97 0.36 2.41
N VAL A 192 6.53 -0.83 2.61
CA VAL A 192 7.87 -1.18 2.12
C VAL A 192 7.92 -1.15 0.59
N ILE A 193 6.93 -1.75 -0.08
CA ILE A 193 6.86 -1.73 -1.55
C ILE A 193 6.78 -0.29 -2.07
N LEU A 194 5.97 0.55 -1.42
CA LEU A 194 5.84 1.97 -1.79
C LEU A 194 7.18 2.71 -1.63
N HIS A 195 7.88 2.54 -0.51
CA HIS A 195 9.18 3.20 -0.29
C HIS A 195 10.25 2.72 -1.25
N LEU A 196 10.34 1.42 -1.49
CA LEU A 196 11.28 0.86 -2.48
C LEU A 196 11.00 1.45 -3.86
N THR A 197 9.72 1.55 -4.26
CA THR A 197 9.34 2.13 -5.55
C THR A 197 9.73 3.61 -5.64
N ILE A 198 9.47 4.41 -4.60
CA ILE A 198 9.82 5.84 -4.58
C ILE A 198 11.33 6.04 -4.58
N ILE A 199 12.08 5.29 -3.76
CA ILE A 199 13.55 5.43 -3.66
C ILE A 199 14.21 5.03 -4.97
N VAL A 200 13.85 3.86 -5.52
CA VAL A 200 14.39 3.41 -6.82
C VAL A 200 14.02 4.41 -7.90
N GLY A 201 12.80 4.93 -7.89
CA GLY A 201 12.39 5.96 -8.84
C GLY A 201 13.18 7.26 -8.73
N ALA A 202 13.33 7.80 -7.53
CA ALA A 202 14.08 9.03 -7.29
C ALA A 202 15.56 8.88 -7.67
N LEU A 203 16.20 7.76 -7.29
CA LEU A 203 17.59 7.48 -7.63
C LEU A 203 17.79 7.39 -9.15
N LEU A 204 16.90 6.66 -9.82
CA LEU A 204 16.98 6.48 -11.26
C LEU A 204 16.72 7.79 -12.02
N VAL A 205 15.78 8.64 -11.57
CA VAL A 205 15.60 10.00 -12.12
C VAL A 205 16.86 10.83 -11.93
N GLY A 206 17.50 10.75 -10.75
CA GLY A 206 18.73 11.47 -10.45
C GLY A 206 19.94 11.07 -11.32
N VAL A 207 19.99 9.83 -11.79
CA VAL A 207 21.08 9.32 -12.64
C VAL A 207 20.81 9.52 -14.13
N LEU A 208 19.54 9.43 -14.57
CA LEU A 208 19.18 9.39 -15.99
C LEU A 208 18.60 10.71 -16.53
N GLY A 209 18.25 11.67 -15.65
CA GLY A 209 17.83 13.02 -16.05
C GLY A 209 16.48 13.11 -16.80
N GLN A 210 15.75 12.00 -16.94
CA GLN A 210 14.52 11.91 -17.76
C GLN A 210 13.34 11.40 -16.92
N PRO A 211 12.54 12.30 -16.30
CA PRO A 211 11.47 11.93 -15.36
C PRO A 211 10.37 11.04 -15.96
N ILE A 212 10.01 11.27 -17.23
CA ILE A 212 8.86 10.62 -17.88
C ILE A 212 9.18 9.19 -18.33
N ALA A 213 10.31 8.98 -19.02
CA ALA A 213 10.74 7.65 -19.46
C ALA A 213 10.89 6.68 -18.27
N LEU A 214 11.22 7.23 -17.10
CA LEU A 214 11.46 6.45 -15.91
C LEU A 214 10.22 6.15 -15.08
N LEU A 215 9.26 7.07 -15.04
CA LEU A 215 7.93 6.81 -14.47
C LEU A 215 7.26 5.65 -15.21
N VAL A 216 7.40 5.62 -16.54
CA VAL A 216 6.98 4.49 -17.39
C VAL A 216 7.73 3.21 -17.02
N LEU A 217 9.06 3.25 -16.90
CA LEU A 217 9.88 2.08 -16.54
C LEU A 217 9.53 1.52 -15.15
N LEU A 218 9.34 2.37 -14.15
CA LEU A 218 8.96 1.96 -12.79
C LEU A 218 7.59 1.32 -12.74
N VAL A 219 6.62 1.89 -13.45
CA VAL A 219 5.28 1.32 -13.49
C VAL A 219 5.32 -0.03 -14.20
N VAL A 220 6.07 -0.17 -15.29
CA VAL A 220 6.28 -1.47 -15.95
C VAL A 220 6.94 -2.47 -14.99
N LEU A 221 8.00 -2.08 -14.28
CA LEU A 221 8.72 -2.95 -13.35
C LEU A 221 7.86 -3.37 -12.15
N LYS A 222 7.16 -2.42 -11.53
CA LYS A 222 6.23 -2.68 -10.42
C LYS A 222 5.12 -3.62 -10.87
N THR A 223 4.53 -3.37 -12.04
CA THR A 223 3.47 -4.22 -12.60
C THR A 223 3.98 -5.63 -12.87
N ALA A 224 5.22 -5.77 -13.37
CA ALA A 224 5.84 -7.07 -13.58
C ALA A 224 6.07 -7.81 -12.25
N LEU A 225 6.54 -7.13 -11.19
CA LEU A 225 6.72 -7.72 -9.87
C LEU A 225 5.39 -8.17 -9.25
N ASP A 226 4.36 -7.32 -9.31
CA ASP A 226 3.03 -7.65 -8.83
C ASP A 226 2.45 -8.86 -9.59
N LEU A 227 2.68 -8.95 -10.90
CA LEU A 227 2.26 -10.09 -11.71
C LEU A 227 3.01 -11.37 -11.33
N VAL A 228 4.33 -11.31 -11.13
CA VAL A 228 5.14 -12.47 -10.72
C VAL A 228 4.71 -12.97 -9.34
N LEU A 229 4.44 -12.06 -8.41
CA LEU A 229 3.94 -12.41 -7.07
C LEU A 229 2.54 -13.03 -7.14
N HIS A 230 1.68 -12.53 -8.02
CA HIS A 230 0.34 -13.09 -8.26
C HIS A 230 0.38 -14.49 -8.92
N LEU A 231 1.31 -14.72 -9.84
CA LEU A 231 1.47 -16.04 -10.48
C LEU A 231 2.08 -17.08 -9.52
N ARG A 232 3.02 -16.66 -8.65
CA ARG A 232 3.62 -17.54 -7.65
C ARG A 232 2.62 -17.98 -6.57
N SER A 233 1.70 -17.10 -6.16
CA SER A 233 0.65 -17.46 -5.20
C SER A 233 -0.37 -18.47 -5.77
N HIS A 234 -0.56 -18.50 -7.09
CA HIS A 234 -1.41 -19.51 -7.75
C HIS A 234 -0.75 -20.88 -7.88
N ARG A 235 0.57 -20.96 -8.12
CA ARG A 235 1.31 -22.25 -8.14
C ARG A 235 1.34 -22.93 -6.77
N ALA A 236 1.51 -22.16 -5.69
CA ALA A 236 1.52 -22.71 -4.34
C ALA A 236 0.15 -23.22 -3.84
N ALA A 237 -0.94 -22.96 -4.56
CA ALA A 237 -2.28 -23.43 -4.23
C ALA A 237 -2.74 -24.63 -5.08
N THR A 238 -1.89 -25.11 -6.00
CA THR A 238 -2.18 -26.24 -6.90
C THR A 238 -1.31 -27.47 -6.66
N ASP A 239 -0.31 -27.38 -5.77
CA ASP A 239 0.44 -28.51 -5.19
C ASP A 239 -0.11 -28.83 -3.79
#